data_AF-A0A939Z8P1-F1
#
_entry.id   AF-A0A939Z8P1-F1
#
_cell.length_a   1.000
_cell.length_b   1.000
_cell.length_c   1.000
_cell.angle_alpha   90.00
_cell.angle_beta   90.00
_cell.angle_gamma   90.00
#
_symmetry.space_group_name_H-M   'P 1'
#
loop_
_entity.id
_entity.type
_entity.pdbx_description
1 polymer ?
#
loop_
_entity_poly.entity_id
_entity_poly.type
_entity_poly.pdbx_seq_one_letter_code
_entity_poly.pdbx_strand_id
1 'polypeptide(L)' 'MRITENEDKELVKTIKEGLKQKGGYCPCRLERTPDTKCMCKEFRDQVKDPDFEGYCHCLLYYKSKD' A
#
# COMPACT_ATOMS: atom_id res chain seq x y z
N MET A 1 -8.94 6.67 -12.88
CA MET A 1 -8.85 6.05 -11.53
C MET A 1 -8.19 4.66 -11.61
N ARG A 2 -6.86 4.61 -11.56
CA ARG A 2 -6.10 3.36 -11.54
C ARG A 2 -5.23 3.30 -10.29
N ILE A 3 -5.03 2.10 -9.76
CA ILE A 3 -3.99 1.85 -8.76
C ILE A 3 -2.87 1.07 -9.42
N THR A 4 -1.65 1.60 -9.33
CA THR A 4 -0.43 0.97 -9.86
C THR A 4 0.56 0.71 -8.74
N GLU A 5 1.51 -0.18 -8.98
CA GLU A 5 2.70 -0.29 -8.12
C GLU A 5 3.64 0.89 -8.38
N ASN A 6 4.52 1.15 -7.43
CA ASN A 6 5.61 2.11 -7.60
C ASN A 6 6.53 1.69 -8.76
N GLU A 7 7.04 2.67 -9.50
CA GLU A 7 7.96 2.44 -10.62
C GLU A 7 9.35 1.96 -10.16
N ASP A 8 9.74 2.29 -8.92
CA ASP A 8 10.96 1.77 -8.29
C ASP A 8 10.79 0.29 -7.94
N LYS A 9 11.34 -0.56 -8.81
CA LYS A 9 11.27 -2.02 -8.68
C LYS A 9 11.98 -2.56 -7.44
N GLU A 10 13.06 -1.92 -6.97
CA GLU A 10 13.78 -2.38 -5.78
C GLU A 10 13.00 -2.05 -4.51
N LEU A 11 12.36 -0.89 -4.46
CA LEU A 11 11.42 -0.55 -3.39
C LEU A 11 10.24 -1.53 -3.37
N VAL A 12 9.59 -1.77 -4.52
CA VAL A 12 8.48 -2.71 -4.62
C VAL A 12 8.88 -4.10 -4.13
N LYS A 13 10.04 -4.59 -4.56
CA LYS A 13 10.58 -5.88 -4.14
C LYS A 13 10.78 -5.93 -2.62
N THR A 14 11.43 -4.94 -2.04
CA THR A 14 11.69 -4.84 -0.59
C THR A 14 10.38 -4.88 0.20
N ILE A 15 9.38 -4.09 -0.21
CA ILE A 15 8.08 -4.05 0.48
C ILE A 15 7.33 -5.37 0.31
N LYS A 16 7.34 -5.99 -0.87
CA LYS A 16 6.71 -7.31 -1.11
C LYS A 16 7.36 -8.43 -0.30
N GLU A 17 8.68 -8.40 -0.14
CA GLU A 17 9.40 -9.31 0.75
C GLU A 17 8.97 -9.11 2.21
N GLY A 18 8.91 -7.85 2.67
CA GLY A 18 8.39 -7.52 4.00
C GLY A 18 6.94 -7.97 4.22
N LEU A 19 6.08 -7.82 3.21
CA LEU A 19 4.71 -8.34 3.23
C LEU A 19 4.70 -9.86 3.38
N LYS A 20 5.50 -10.59 2.59
CA LYS A 20 5.60 -12.05 2.67
C LYS A 20 6.05 -12.50 4.06
N GLN A 21 7.10 -11.89 4.61
CA GLN A 21 7.63 -12.20 5.94
C GLN A 21 6.62 -11.91 7.06
N LYS A 22 5.82 -10.84 6.93
CA LYS A 22 4.78 -10.52 7.91
C LYS A 22 3.48 -11.29 7.70
N GLY A 23 3.36 -12.17 6.71
CA GLY A 23 2.12 -12.91 6.44
C GLY A 23 1.03 -12.05 5.79
N GLY A 24 1.42 -11.09 4.95
CA GLY A 24 0.54 -10.20 4.18
C GLY A 24 0.08 -8.94 4.93
N TYR A 25 0.61 -8.66 6.12
CA TYR A 25 0.35 -7.43 6.88
C TYR A 25 1.42 -6.37 6.56
N CYS A 26 1.06 -5.08 6.55
CA CYS A 26 1.96 -4.00 6.10
C CYS A 26 3.30 -4.06 6.84
N PRO A 27 4.45 -4.07 6.13
CA PRO A 27 5.76 -3.98 6.78
C PRO A 27 5.91 -2.68 7.59
N CYS A 28 5.18 -1.63 7.22
CA CYS A 28 5.13 -0.32 7.86
C CYS A 28 4.33 -0.23 9.18
N ARG A 29 3.72 -1.33 9.64
CA ARG A 29 2.94 -1.36 10.89
C ARG A 29 3.48 -2.45 11.82
N LEU A 30 3.44 -2.18 13.12
CA LEU A 30 3.82 -3.14 14.15
C LEU A 30 2.73 -4.19 14.35
N GLU A 31 1.48 -3.74 14.39
CA GLU A 31 0.31 -4.56 14.66
C GLU A 31 -0.09 -5.42 13.46
N ARG A 32 -0.50 -6.66 13.73
CA ARG A 32 -1.07 -7.59 12.75
C ARG A 32 -2.57 -7.72 12.98
N THR A 33 -3.32 -6.75 12.47
CA THR A 33 -4.78 -6.69 12.56
C THR A 33 -5.38 -6.71 11.15
N PRO A 34 -6.68 -7.01 11.00
CA PRO A 34 -7.34 -6.93 9.68
C PRO A 34 -7.14 -5.59 8.98
N ASP A 35 -6.99 -4.49 9.73
CA ASP A 35 -6.78 -3.15 9.18
C ASP A 35 -5.38 -2.96 8.57
N THR A 36 -4.37 -3.68 9.07
CA THR A 36 -3.01 -3.61 8.55
C THR A 36 -2.74 -4.63 7.44
N LYS A 37 -3.70 -5.51 7.12
CA LYS A 37 -3.58 -6.44 5.98
C LYS A 37 -3.49 -5.64 4.67
N CYS A 38 -2.47 -5.89 3.86
CA CYS A 38 -2.28 -5.18 2.60
C CYS A 38 -3.34 -5.60 1.57
N MET A 39 -4.03 -4.70 0.85
CA MET A 39 -3.99 -3.24 0.97
C MET A 39 -4.69 -2.76 2.26
N CYS A 40 -3.95 -2.03 3.10
CA CYS A 40 -4.42 -1.65 4.45
C CYS A 40 -5.68 -0.78 4.39
N LYS A 41 -6.45 -0.80 5.48
CA LYS A 41 -7.68 0.00 5.62
C LYS A 41 -7.42 1.48 5.35
N GLU A 42 -6.32 2.03 5.86
CA GLU A 42 -5.90 3.42 5.63
C GLU A 42 -5.84 3.78 4.15
N PHE A 43 -5.11 3.00 3.34
CA PHE A 43 -5.04 3.26 1.90
C PHE A 43 -6.40 3.01 1.22
N ARG A 44 -7.12 1.94 1.61
CA ARG A 44 -8.47 1.66 1.09
C ARG A 44 -9.47 2.78 1.38
N ASP A 45 -9.29 3.52 2.47
CA ASP A 45 -10.14 4.67 2.80
C ASP A 45 -9.69 5.92 2.05
N GLN A 46 -8.38 6.16 1.91
CA GLN A 46 -7.87 7.24 1.05
C GLN A 46 -8.35 7.10 -0.39
N VAL A 47 -8.35 5.89 -0.97
CA VAL A 47 -8.80 5.70 -2.35
C VAL A 47 -10.30 5.94 -2.56
N LYS A 48 -11.12 5.93 -1.50
CA LYS A 48 -12.56 6.28 -1.59
C LYS A 48 -12.78 7.78 -1.79
N ASP A 49 -11.83 8.60 -1.36
CA ASP A 49 -11.87 10.04 -1.64
C ASP A 49 -11.62 10.25 -3.14
N PRO A 50 -12.58 10.77 -3.91
CA PRO A 50 -12.39 11.03 -5.34
C PRO A 50 -11.28 12.03 -5.60
N ASP A 51 -10.97 12.90 -4.63
CA ASP A 51 -9.93 13.91 -4.73
C ASP A 51 -8.56 13.43 -4.26
N PHE A 52 -8.45 12.19 -3.77
CA PHE A 52 -7.16 11.61 -3.44
C PHE A 52 -6.42 11.10 -4.69
N GLU A 53 -5.21 11.60 -4.86
CA GLU A 53 -4.18 11.15 -5.79
C GLU A 53 -2.86 11.06 -5.03
N GLY A 54 -2.17 9.94 -5.12
CA GLY A 54 -0.92 9.76 -4.38
C GLY A 54 -0.62 8.34 -3.94
N TYR A 55 0.46 8.24 -3.19
CA TYR A 55 0.98 6.97 -2.67
C TYR A 55 0.32 6.57 -1.35
N CYS A 56 0.24 5.25 -1.13
CA CYS A 56 0.09 4.72 0.22
C CYS A 56 1.33 5.03 1.08
N HIS A 57 1.20 4.96 2.40
CA HIS A 57 2.29 5.32 3.33
C HIS A 57 3.61 4.59 3.09
N CYS A 58 3.58 3.30 2.71
CA CYS A 58 4.78 2.52 2.43
C CYS A 58 5.29 2.65 0.98
N LEU A 59 4.68 3.55 0.20
CA LEU A 59 5.00 3.84 -1.19
C LEU A 59 4.85 2.64 -2.15
N LEU A 60 4.17 1.56 -1.76
CA LEU A 60 3.99 0.40 -2.63
C LEU A 60 3.01 0.68 -3.77
N TYR A 61 1.92 1.39 -3.48
CA TYR A 61 0.84 1.64 -4.43
C TYR A 61 0.61 3.12 -4.62
N TYR A 62 0.36 3.52 -5.86
CA TYR A 62 -0.03 4.87 -6.28
C TYR A 62 -1.44 4.83 -6.85
N LYS A 63 -2.32 5.73 -6.41
CA LYS A 63 -3.61 5.96 -7.05
C LYS A 63 -3.50 7.18 -7.97
N SER A 64 -3.77 6.98 -9.26
CA SER A 64 -3.98 8.06 -10.23
C SER A 64 -5.45 8.49 -10.26
N LYS A 65 -5.69 9.78 -10.47
CA LYS A 65 -7.05 10.27 -10.83
C LYS A 65 -7.39 9.92 -12.28
N ASP A 66 -6.39 9.96 -13.14
CA ASP A 66 -6.44 9.53 -14.54
C ASP A 66 -6.85 8.05 -14.68
#